data_AF-A0A0R2MY33-F1
#
_entry.id   AF-A0A0R2MY33-F1
#
_cell.length_a   1.000
_cell.length_b   1.000
_cell.length_c   1.000
_cell.angle_alpha   90.00
_cell.angle_beta   90.00
_cell.angle_gamma   90.00
#
_symmetry.space_group_name_H-M   'P 1'
#
loop_
_entity.id
_entity.type
_entity.pdbx_description
1 polymer ?
#
loop_
_entity_poly.entity_id
_entity_poly.type
_entity_poly.pdbx_seq_one_letter_code
_entity_poly.pdbx_strand_id
1 'polypeptide(L)'
;MFSPQEHQQGLAYLSGQLSLDQLENHHLQRVLKHDGTKQLFFGECKADPTIKNSQIEKIQMQLKEQQAKDDQYRKANIGHYQPLNYKPVSPDYYLKTAFSDAIMTVLYARDEDYQRQKQERGLKETEWEMTKKQRQHQTRNRHEDWGMHL
;
A
#
# COMPACT_ATOMS: atom_id res chain seq x y z
N MET A 1 -21.48 3.63 4.08
CA MET A 1 -22.16 2.85 3.03
C MET A 1 -23.05 3.81 2.30
N PHE A 2 -22.96 3.87 0.98
CA PHE A 2 -23.75 4.77 0.14
C PHE A 2 -25.20 4.28 0.09
N SER A 3 -26.12 5.23 -0.10
CA SER A 3 -27.53 4.93 -0.29
C SER A 3 -27.77 4.32 -1.69
N PRO A 4 -28.89 3.61 -1.91
CA PRO A 4 -29.24 3.12 -3.24
C PRO A 4 -29.30 4.23 -4.31
N GLN A 5 -29.70 5.44 -3.92
CA GLN A 5 -29.72 6.61 -4.81
C GLN A 5 -28.31 7.03 -5.21
N GLU A 6 -27.39 7.08 -4.23
CA GLU A 6 -25.97 7.38 -4.47
C GLU A 6 -25.29 6.30 -5.31
N HIS A 7 -25.67 5.03 -5.14
CA HIS A 7 -25.21 3.97 -6.03
C HIS A 7 -25.66 4.18 -7.48
N GLN A 8 -26.93 4.55 -7.70
CA GLN A 8 -27.42 4.85 -9.05
C GLN A 8 -26.71 6.05 -9.67
N GLN A 9 -26.52 7.13 -8.90
CA GLN A 9 -25.77 8.30 -9.34
C GLN A 9 -24.32 7.95 -9.70
N GLY A 10 -23.66 7.15 -8.87
CA GLY A 10 -22.29 6.72 -9.14
C GLY A 10 -22.19 5.81 -10.36
N LEU A 11 -23.14 4.90 -10.58
CA LEU A 11 -23.20 4.09 -11.80
C LEU A 11 -23.51 4.93 -13.05
N ALA A 12 -24.34 5.97 -12.94
CA ALA A 12 -24.60 6.92 -14.02
C ALA A 12 -23.36 7.76 -14.36
N TYR A 13 -22.56 8.13 -13.36
CA TYR A 13 -21.25 8.74 -13.60
C TYR A 13 -20.31 7.80 -14.34
N LEU A 14 -20.17 6.56 -13.86
CA LEU A 14 -19.25 5.56 -14.43
C LEU A 14 -19.65 5.09 -15.84
N SER A 15 -20.94 5.19 -16.20
CA SER A 15 -21.41 4.93 -17.56
C SER A 15 -21.21 6.13 -18.51
N GLY A 16 -20.83 7.30 -17.98
CA GLY A 16 -20.66 8.55 -18.73
C GLY A 16 -21.96 9.34 -18.94
N GLN A 17 -23.05 8.99 -18.25
CA GLN A 17 -24.32 9.70 -18.32
C GLN A 17 -24.35 10.97 -17.45
N LEU A 18 -23.50 11.02 -16.43
CA LEU A 18 -23.41 12.11 -15.47
C LEU A 18 -21.94 12.52 -15.29
N SER A 19 -21.70 13.80 -15.05
CA SER A 19 -20.37 14.35 -14.78
C SER A 19 -20.07 14.40 -13.28
N LEU A 20 -18.78 14.37 -12.91
CA LEU A 20 -18.38 14.21 -11.50
C LEU A 20 -18.89 15.35 -10.61
N ASP A 21 -18.96 16.56 -11.14
CA ASP A 21 -19.45 17.79 -10.50
C ASP A 21 -20.97 17.80 -10.28
N GLN A 22 -21.72 16.96 -11.00
CA GLN A 22 -23.16 16.80 -10.81
C GLN A 22 -23.53 15.84 -9.66
N LEU A 23 -22.55 15.17 -9.05
CA LEU A 23 -22.79 14.33 -7.88
C LEU A 23 -22.89 15.21 -6.63
N GLU A 24 -23.99 15.14 -5.89
CA GLU A 24 -24.17 15.93 -4.66
C GLU A 24 -23.22 15.50 -3.53
N ASN A 25 -22.95 14.19 -3.43
CA ASN A 25 -22.13 13.65 -2.36
C ASN A 25 -20.62 13.75 -2.67
N HIS A 26 -19.90 14.59 -1.92
CA HIS A 26 -18.44 14.75 -2.04
C HIS A 26 -17.62 13.48 -1.73
N HIS A 27 -18.09 12.61 -0.82
CA HIS A 27 -17.43 11.33 -0.56
C HIS A 27 -17.56 10.41 -1.77
N LEU A 28 -18.74 10.38 -2.41
CA LEU A 28 -18.95 9.64 -3.65
C LEU A 28 -18.03 10.17 -4.76
N GLN A 29 -17.94 11.49 -4.93
CA GLN A 29 -17.00 12.10 -5.88
C GLN A 29 -15.56 11.63 -5.64
N ARG A 30 -15.10 11.64 -4.39
CA ARG A 30 -13.74 11.22 -4.02
C ARG A 30 -13.49 9.75 -4.33
N VAL A 31 -14.46 8.88 -4.03
CA VAL A 31 -14.39 7.44 -4.32
C VAL A 31 -14.34 7.18 -5.83
N LEU A 32 -15.12 7.93 -6.61
CA LEU A 32 -15.19 7.73 -8.06
C LEU A 32 -14.03 8.37 -8.84
N LYS A 33 -13.20 9.20 -8.19
CA LYS A 33 -12.05 9.86 -8.83
C LYS A 33 -10.89 8.91 -9.13
N HIS A 34 -10.72 7.84 -8.37
CA HIS A 34 -9.57 6.94 -8.48
C HIS A 34 -9.99 5.50 -8.81
N ASP A 35 -9.25 4.84 -9.71
CA ASP A 35 -9.62 3.52 -10.21
C ASP A 35 -9.63 2.43 -9.13
N GLY A 36 -8.72 2.51 -8.15
CA GLY A 36 -8.72 1.59 -7.02
C GLY A 36 -9.98 1.69 -6.16
N THR A 37 -10.43 2.91 -5.85
CA THR A 37 -11.64 3.14 -5.05
C THR A 37 -12.93 2.91 -5.83
N LYS A 38 -12.92 3.02 -7.17
CA LYS A 38 -14.03 2.57 -8.01
C LYS A 38 -14.30 1.06 -7.87
N GLN A 39 -13.27 0.24 -7.69
CA GLN A 39 -13.47 -1.20 -7.47
C GLN A 39 -14.22 -1.48 -6.17
N LEU A 40 -13.95 -0.70 -5.11
CA LEU A 40 -14.69 -0.79 -3.85
C LEU A 40 -16.16 -0.41 -4.04
N PHE A 41 -16.41 0.68 -4.76
CA PHE A 41 -17.75 1.13 -5.10
C PHE A 41 -18.53 0.05 -5.89
N PHE A 42 -17.92 -0.58 -6.89
CA PHE A 42 -18.56 -1.70 -7.59
C PHE A 42 -18.86 -2.89 -6.68
N GLY A 43 -17.96 -3.19 -5.73
CA GLY A 43 -18.20 -4.21 -4.73
C GLY A 43 -19.40 -3.91 -3.84
N GLU A 44 -19.56 -2.64 -3.45
CA GLU A 44 -20.71 -2.15 -2.68
C GLU A 44 -22.01 -2.22 -3.49
N CYS A 45 -22.00 -1.78 -4.76
CA CYS A 45 -23.16 -1.87 -5.64
C CYS A 45 -23.61 -3.32 -5.89
N LYS A 46 -22.69 -4.29 -5.93
CA LYS A 46 -23.04 -5.72 -6.07
C LYS A 46 -23.74 -6.29 -4.84
N ALA A 47 -23.56 -5.66 -3.67
CA ALA A 47 -24.26 -6.02 -2.45
C ALA A 47 -25.64 -5.34 -2.32
N ASP A 48 -25.94 -4.35 -3.18
CA ASP A 48 -27.22 -3.66 -3.19
C ASP A 48 -28.28 -4.46 -3.99
N PRO A 49 -29.35 -4.95 -3.35
CA PRO A 49 -30.38 -5.75 -4.02
C PRO A 49 -31.19 -4.98 -5.07
N THR A 50 -31.14 -3.64 -5.05
CA THR A 50 -31.87 -2.79 -6.00
C THR A 50 -31.17 -2.66 -7.35
N ILE A 51 -29.90 -3.08 -7.43
CA ILE A 51 -29.05 -2.93 -8.61
C ILE A 51 -28.89 -4.27 -9.31
N LYS A 52 -29.08 -4.28 -10.63
CA LYS A 52 -28.88 -5.48 -11.43
C LYS A 52 -27.38 -5.69 -11.69
N ASN A 53 -26.87 -6.87 -11.36
CA ASN A 53 -25.47 -7.23 -11.63
C ASN A 53 -25.08 -7.08 -13.11
N SER A 54 -25.99 -7.35 -14.04
CA SER A 54 -25.76 -7.18 -15.48
C SER A 54 -25.48 -5.72 -15.88
N GLN A 55 -26.09 -4.75 -15.19
CA GLN A 55 -25.80 -3.33 -15.40
C GLN A 55 -24.38 -3.00 -14.96
N ILE A 56 -23.95 -3.53 -13.81
CA ILE A 56 -22.60 -3.33 -13.27
C ILE A 56 -21.57 -3.92 -14.22
N GLU A 57 -21.77 -5.15 -14.69
CA GLU A 57 -20.87 -5.84 -15.63
C GLU A 57 -20.70 -5.07 -16.94
N LYS A 58 -21.79 -4.53 -17.49
CA LYS A 58 -21.76 -3.71 -18.70
C LYS A 58 -20.89 -2.46 -18.52
N ILE A 59 -21.05 -1.77 -17.39
CA ILE A 59 -20.24 -0.57 -17.07
C ILE A 59 -18.77 -0.97 -16.88
N GLN A 60 -18.48 -2.05 -16.17
CA GLN A 60 -17.11 -2.55 -15.98
C GLN A 60 -16.43 -2.88 -17.31
N MET A 61 -17.16 -3.51 -18.25
CA MET A 61 -16.66 -3.82 -19.58
C MET A 61 -16.33 -2.56 -20.38
N GLN A 62 -17.25 -1.60 -20.41
CA GLN A 62 -17.06 -0.31 -21.09
C GLN A 62 -15.82 0.44 -20.55
N LEU A 63 -15.67 0.51 -19.23
CA LEU A 63 -14.51 1.16 -18.60
C LEU A 63 -13.20 0.45 -18.95
N LYS A 64 -13.20 -0.89 -19.00
CA LYS A 64 -12.01 -1.67 -19.36
C LYS A 64 -11.60 -1.44 -20.82
N GLU A 65 -12.56 -1.34 -21.73
CA GLU A 65 -12.30 -1.00 -23.13
C GLU A 65 -11.72 0.41 -23.27
N GLN A 66 -12.24 1.37 -22.53
CA GLN A 66 -11.73 2.74 -22.52
C GLN A 66 -10.31 2.80 -21.96
N GLN A 67 -10.07 2.13 -20.83
CA GLN A 67 -8.74 2.02 -20.23
C GLN A 67 -7.74 1.37 -21.19
N ALA A 68 -8.13 0.31 -21.92
CA ALA A 68 -7.25 -0.34 -22.88
C ALA A 68 -6.84 0.60 -24.02
N LYS A 69 -7.75 1.46 -24.51
CA LYS A 69 -7.44 2.47 -25.53
C LYS A 69 -6.47 3.52 -24.98
N ASP A 70 -6.71 4.01 -23.77
CA ASP A 70 -5.85 5.00 -23.12
C ASP A 70 -4.45 4.43 -22.84
N ASP A 71 -4.38 3.18 -22.39
CA ASP A 71 -3.12 2.47 -22.15
C ASP A 71 -2.32 2.27 -23.44
N GLN A 72 -2.99 1.90 -24.54
CA GLN A 72 -2.36 1.80 -25.86
C GLN A 72 -1.77 3.14 -26.29
N TYR A 73 -2.54 4.22 -26.15
CA TYR A 73 -2.07 5.57 -26.45
C TYR A 73 -0.86 5.95 -25.57
N ARG A 74 -0.92 5.73 -24.26
CA ARG A 74 0.18 6.06 -23.34
C ARG A 74 1.43 5.24 -23.62
N LYS A 75 1.28 3.95 -23.93
CA LYS A 75 2.40 3.09 -24.29
C LYS A 75 3.11 3.54 -25.57
N ALA A 76 2.37 4.11 -26.52
CA ALA A 76 2.95 4.66 -27.75
C ALA A 76 3.66 6.01 -27.53
N ASN A 77 3.22 6.81 -26.56
CA ASN A 77 3.66 8.20 -26.40
C ASN A 77 4.56 8.46 -25.17
N ILE A 78 4.61 7.54 -24.21
CA ILE A 78 5.35 7.69 -22.95
C ILE A 78 6.37 6.56 -22.83
N GLY A 79 7.66 6.92 -22.76
CA GLY A 79 8.74 5.97 -22.49
C GLY A 79 8.57 5.32 -21.11
N HIS A 80 8.70 3.99 -21.05
CA HIS A 80 8.58 3.18 -19.83
C HIS A 80 7.18 3.17 -19.18
N TYR A 81 6.12 3.45 -19.93
CA TYR A 81 4.76 3.30 -19.41
C TYR A 81 4.42 1.83 -19.09
N GLN A 82 3.89 1.60 -17.88
CA GLN A 82 3.33 0.32 -17.47
C GLN A 82 1.91 0.55 -16.91
N PRO A 83 0.88 -0.14 -17.43
CA PRO A 83 -0.48 0.03 -16.96
C PRO A 83 -0.67 -0.56 -15.56
N LEU A 84 -1.43 0.16 -14.73
CA LEU A 84 -1.86 -0.28 -13.41
C LEU A 84 -3.27 -0.86 -13.49
N ASN A 85 -3.37 -2.18 -13.39
CA ASN A 85 -4.65 -2.90 -13.47
C ASN A 85 -5.10 -3.33 -12.07
N TYR A 86 -6.13 -2.66 -11.55
CA TYR A 86 -6.76 -3.04 -10.29
C TYR A 86 -7.59 -4.32 -10.46
N LYS A 87 -7.42 -5.27 -9.55
CA LYS A 87 -8.26 -6.47 -9.50
C LYS A 87 -9.66 -6.09 -8.98
N PRO A 88 -10.72 -6.76 -9.45
CA PRO A 88 -12.03 -6.62 -8.84
C PRO A 88 -11.96 -7.07 -7.37
N VAL A 89 -12.51 -6.27 -6.47
CA VAL A 89 -12.54 -6.56 -5.03
C VAL A 89 -13.97 -6.57 -4.52
N SER A 90 -14.28 -7.53 -3.64
CA SER A 90 -15.48 -7.41 -2.80
C SER A 90 -15.16 -6.56 -1.57
N PRO A 91 -16.15 -5.90 -0.95
CA PRO A 91 -15.93 -5.14 0.27
C PRO A 91 -15.35 -6.02 1.40
N ASP A 92 -15.81 -7.27 1.53
CA ASP A 92 -15.28 -8.25 2.50
C ASP A 92 -13.81 -8.61 2.23
N TYR A 93 -13.43 -8.82 0.96
CA TYR A 93 -12.04 -9.08 0.59
C TYR A 93 -11.14 -7.88 0.92
N TYR A 94 -11.59 -6.66 0.65
CA TYR A 94 -10.81 -5.46 0.98
C TYR A 94 -10.65 -5.26 2.49
N LEU A 95 -11.72 -5.43 3.28
CA LEU A 95 -11.64 -5.34 4.74
C LEU A 95 -10.72 -6.42 5.32
N LYS A 96 -10.73 -7.63 4.77
CA LYS A 96 -9.84 -8.71 5.22
C LYS A 96 -8.39 -8.50 4.81
N THR A 97 -8.11 -7.90 3.66
CA THR A 97 -6.73 -7.79 3.15
C THR A 97 -6.11 -6.43 3.45
N ALA A 98 -6.73 -5.31 3.06
CA ALA A 98 -6.11 -3.99 3.20
C ALA A 98 -6.12 -3.48 4.65
N PHE A 99 -7.20 -3.70 5.39
CA PHE A 99 -7.25 -3.32 6.81
C PHE A 99 -6.37 -4.25 7.65
N SER A 100 -6.35 -5.55 7.35
CA SER A 100 -5.43 -6.49 8.01
C SER A 100 -3.98 -6.13 7.72
N ASP A 101 -3.59 -5.86 6.47
CA ASP A 101 -2.20 -5.51 6.14
C ASP A 101 -1.77 -4.17 6.75
N ALA A 102 -2.68 -3.17 6.81
CA ALA A 102 -2.40 -1.90 7.47
C ALA A 102 -2.26 -2.08 8.99
N ILE A 103 -3.12 -2.88 9.63
CA ILE A 103 -3.00 -3.22 11.05
C ILE A 103 -1.73 -4.03 11.31
N MET A 104 -1.44 -5.05 10.50
CA MET A 104 -0.24 -5.87 10.62
C MET A 104 1.01 -4.98 10.47
N THR A 105 1.03 -4.10 9.49
CA THR A 105 2.14 -3.15 9.33
C THR A 105 2.28 -2.25 10.56
N VAL A 106 1.19 -1.70 11.11
CA VAL A 106 1.25 -0.87 12.32
C VAL A 106 1.67 -1.67 13.56
N LEU A 107 1.16 -2.89 13.72
CA LEU A 107 1.48 -3.77 14.86
C LEU A 107 2.93 -4.27 14.81
N TYR A 108 3.38 -4.73 13.63
CA TYR A 108 4.71 -5.32 13.46
C TYR A 108 5.81 -4.30 13.13
N ALA A 109 5.50 -3.09 12.63
CA ALA A 109 6.51 -2.02 12.50
C ALA A 109 7.16 -1.69 13.85
N ARG A 110 6.40 -1.81 14.95
CA ARG A 110 6.91 -1.61 16.31
C ARG A 110 7.87 -2.71 16.75
N ASP A 111 7.65 -3.94 16.29
CA ASP A 111 8.52 -5.08 16.56
C ASP A 111 9.79 -5.03 15.69
N GLU A 112 9.70 -4.66 14.42
CA GLU A 112 10.87 -4.48 13.57
C GLU A 112 11.83 -3.40 14.11
N ASP A 113 11.28 -2.27 14.56
CA ASP A 113 12.06 -1.21 15.21
C ASP A 113 12.69 -1.67 16.53
N TYR A 114 11.97 -2.47 17.32
CA TYR A 114 12.50 -3.06 18.55
C TYR A 114 13.63 -4.04 18.28
N GLN A 115 13.50 -4.91 17.27
CA GLN A 115 14.54 -5.85 16.87
C GLN A 115 15.78 -5.12 16.33
N ARG A 116 15.60 -4.06 15.53
CA ARG A 116 16.71 -3.20 15.08
C ARG A 116 17.46 -2.56 16.26
N GLN A 117 16.74 -1.98 17.21
CA GLN A 117 17.38 -1.40 18.41
C GLN A 117 18.12 -2.45 19.24
N LYS A 118 17.58 -3.67 19.36
CA LYS A 118 18.24 -4.76 20.09
C LYS A 118 19.53 -5.19 19.40
N GLN A 119 19.55 -5.29 18.08
CA GLN A 119 20.76 -5.59 17.31
C GLN A 119 21.81 -4.47 17.44
N GLU A 120 21.41 -3.21 17.34
CA GLU A 120 22.32 -2.07 17.52
C GLU A 120 22.96 -2.04 18.92
N ARG A 121 22.20 -2.39 19.98
CA ARG A 121 22.76 -2.53 21.34
C ARG A 121 23.78 -3.66 21.42
N GLY A 122 23.47 -4.83 20.85
CA GLY A 122 24.39 -5.96 20.81
C GLY A 122 25.69 -5.67 20.05
N LEU A 123 25.60 -4.91 18.95
CA LEU A 123 26.78 -4.46 18.21
C LEU A 123 27.64 -3.50 19.03
N LYS A 124 27.04 -2.52 19.71
CA LYS A 124 27.76 -1.58 20.59
C LYS A 124 28.45 -2.27 21.77
N GLU A 125 27.79 -3.25 22.39
CA GLU A 125 28.39 -4.05 23.46
C GLU A 125 29.59 -4.86 22.95
N THR A 126 29.45 -5.45 21.76
CA THR A 126 30.53 -6.22 21.12
C THR A 126 31.72 -5.32 20.77
N GLU A 127 31.47 -4.14 20.20
CA GLU A 127 32.50 -3.13 19.93
C GLU A 127 33.20 -2.68 21.21
N TRP A 128 32.46 -2.46 22.29
CA TRP A 128 33.03 -2.07 23.58
C TRP A 128 33.94 -3.15 24.17
N GLU A 129 33.52 -4.42 24.14
CA GLU A 129 34.34 -5.54 24.59
C GLU A 129 35.62 -5.73 23.75
N MET A 130 35.51 -5.58 22.43
CA MET A 130 36.66 -5.61 21.52
C MET A 130 37.66 -4.50 21.85
N THR A 131 37.17 -3.28 22.07
CA THR A 131 38.00 -2.12 22.41
C THR A 131 38.68 -2.29 23.77
N LYS A 132 37.96 -2.85 24.76
CA LYS A 132 38.48 -3.16 26.09
C LYS A 132 39.60 -4.20 26.02
N LYS A 133 39.41 -5.29 25.28
CA LYS A 133 40.45 -6.31 25.06
C LYS A 133 41.68 -5.72 24.37
N GLN A 134 41.50 -4.93 23.33
CA GLN A 134 42.61 -4.24 22.66
C GLN A 134 43.40 -3.35 23.61
N ARG A 135 42.73 -2.58 24.47
CA ARG A 135 43.39 -1.74 25.49
C ARG A 135 44.18 -2.58 26.51
N GLN A 136 43.62 -3.70 26.97
CA GLN A 136 44.32 -4.62 27.89
C GLN A 136 45.57 -5.23 27.26
N HIS A 137 45.50 -5.63 25.99
CA HIS A 137 46.66 -6.15 25.25
C HIS A 137 47.74 -5.07 25.04
N GLN A 138 47.36 -3.81 24.77
CA GLN A 138 48.34 -2.71 24.68
C GLN A 138 49.02 -2.41 26.02
N THR A 139 48.28 -2.42 27.14
CA THR A 139 48.88 -2.22 28.48
C THR A 139 49.77 -3.39 28.91
N ARG A 140 49.43 -4.63 28.52
CA ARG A 140 50.24 -5.81 28.84
C ARG A 140 51.55 -5.84 28.06
N ASN A 141 51.53 -5.52 26.76
CA ASN A 141 52.75 -5.45 25.95
C ASN A 141 53.70 -4.32 26.39
N ARG A 142 53.18 -3.26 27.03
CA ARG A 142 54.02 -2.20 27.64
C ARG A 142 54.73 -2.63 28.93
N HIS A 143 54.21 -3.66 29.61
CA HIS A 143 54.80 -4.21 30.83
C HIS A 143 55.77 -5.38 30.56
N GLU A 144 55.67 -6.04 29.40
CA GLU A 144 56.61 -7.10 28.99
C GLU A 144 57.90 -6.56 28.35
N ASP A 145 57.93 -5.30 27.91
CA ASP A 145 59.09 -4.65 27.24
C ASP A 145 60.12 -4.00 28.19
N TRP A 146 59.91 -4.09 29.51
CA TRP A 146 60.87 -3.63 30.54
C TRP A 146 61.56 -4.77 31.30
N GLY A 147 61.50 -6.00 30.77
CA GLY A 147 62.16 -7.18 31.32
C GLY A 147 63.52 -7.48 30.68
N MET A 148 64.54 -6.70 31.05
CA MET A 148 65.97 -7.04 31.08
C MET A 148 66.52 -7.94 29.94
N HIS A 149 67.01 -7.29 28.87
CA HIS A 149 68.21 -7.75 28.21
C HIS A 149 69.42 -7.38 29.09
N LEU A 150 70.07 -8.38 29.68
CA LEU A 150 71.52 -8.46 29.96
C LEU A 150 71.89 -9.91 30.30
#